data_AF-A0AAD4MP57-F1
#
_entry.id   AF-A0AAD4MP57-F1
#
_cell.length_a   1.000
_cell.length_b   1.000
_cell.length_c   1.000
_cell.angle_alpha   90.00
_cell.angle_beta   90.00
_cell.angle_gamma   90.00
#
_symmetry.space_group_name_H-M   'P 1'
#
loop_
_entity.id
_entity.type
_entity.pdbx_description
1 polymer ?
#
loop_
_entity_poly.entity_id
_entity_poly.type
_entity_poly.pdbx_seq_one_letter_code
_entity_poly.pdbx_strand_id
1 'polypeptide(L)'
;MGFFDAIYSIVTNKHVRHVTFYSVLIIMAVLTIHDIFNLGDQYVNDNKKAEMEIVFNDSMTFPNMTFCMTKKQAWSHFKLDPNSSTADWDAAIQEGLNNYTEKESFLKRHWDFRMVMEAYQVIATLNSMERETTGQGAARSITGFRLSPRLGQSRLLIKVSRI
;
A
#
# COMPACT_ATOMS: atom_id res chain seq x y z
N MET A 1 -40.13 -46.36 39.41
CA MET A 1 -40.10 -47.71 38.80
C MET A 1 -40.20 -47.53 37.29
N GLY A 2 -39.11 -47.18 36.60
CA GLY A 2 -39.21 -46.78 35.19
C GLY A 2 -37.89 -46.47 34.48
N PHE A 3 -36.83 -46.14 35.22
CA PHE A 3 -35.50 -45.93 34.61
C PHE A 3 -34.83 -47.25 34.24
N PHE A 4 -34.91 -48.26 35.12
CA PHE A 4 -34.35 -49.60 34.86
C PHE A 4 -35.11 -50.40 33.79
N ASP A 5 -36.45 -50.30 33.75
CA ASP A 5 -37.27 -50.95 32.71
C ASP A 5 -37.05 -50.32 31.32
N ALA A 6 -36.87 -48.99 31.27
CA ALA A 6 -36.51 -48.30 30.04
C ALA A 6 -35.13 -48.76 29.52
N ILE A 7 -34.14 -48.90 30.41
CA ILE A 7 -32.80 -49.40 30.04
C ILE A 7 -32.87 -50.84 29.54
N TYR A 8 -33.63 -51.73 30.18
CA TYR A 8 -33.77 -53.13 29.77
C TYR A 8 -34.47 -53.27 28.41
N SER A 9 -35.48 -52.45 28.13
CA SER A 9 -36.16 -52.39 26.83
C SER A 9 -35.30 -51.80 25.72
N ILE A 10 -34.38 -50.88 26.03
CA ILE A 10 -33.44 -50.29 25.05
C ILE A 10 -32.38 -51.31 24.61
N VAL A 11 -31.94 -52.19 25.51
CA VAL A 11 -30.89 -53.18 25.24
C VAL A 11 -31.41 -54.40 24.46
N THR A 12 -32.64 -54.85 24.71
CA THR A 12 -33.18 -56.09 24.14
C THR A 12 -33.93 -55.89 22.81
N ASN A 13 -34.51 -54.71 22.54
CA ASN A 13 -35.35 -54.47 21.37
C ASN A 13 -34.67 -53.59 20.30
N LYS A 14 -34.38 -54.18 19.13
CA LYS A 14 -33.66 -53.53 18.03
C LYS A 14 -34.35 -52.26 17.51
N HIS A 15 -35.68 -52.24 17.46
CA HIS A 15 -36.44 -51.07 16.98
C HIS A 15 -36.40 -49.91 17.97
N VAL A 16 -36.55 -50.19 19.28
CA VAL A 16 -36.50 -49.17 20.33
C VAL A 16 -35.12 -48.50 20.37
N ARG A 17 -34.04 -49.29 20.21
CA ARG A 17 -32.67 -48.75 20.15
C ARG A 17 -32.46 -47.75 19.01
N HIS A 18 -32.97 -48.05 17.82
CA HIS A 18 -32.84 -47.15 16.67
C HIS A 18 -33.65 -45.86 16.87
N VAL A 19 -34.87 -45.96 17.39
CA VAL A 19 -35.71 -44.78 17.68
C VAL A 19 -35.05 -43.88 18.73
N THR A 20 -34.53 -44.44 19.82
CA THR A 20 -33.82 -43.66 20.85
C THR A 20 -32.57 -43.00 20.29
N PHE A 21 -31.78 -43.71 19.47
CA PHE A 21 -30.58 -43.14 18.85
C PHE A 21 -30.91 -41.94 17.94
N TYR A 22 -31.89 -42.08 17.06
CA TYR A 22 -32.30 -40.96 16.20
C TYR A 22 -32.91 -39.80 16.99
N SER A 23 -33.62 -40.06 18.09
CA SER A 23 -34.14 -39.00 18.95
C SER A 23 -33.02 -38.15 19.58
N VAL A 24 -31.94 -38.78 20.04
CA VAL A 24 -30.78 -38.07 20.61
C VAL A 24 -30.05 -37.26 19.54
N LEU A 25 -29.90 -37.81 18.33
CA LEU A 25 -29.27 -37.13 17.21
C LEU A 25 -30.06 -35.87 16.81
N ILE A 26 -31.39 -35.98 16.74
CA ILE A 26 -32.26 -34.83 16.42
C ILE A 26 -32.17 -33.76 17.51
N ILE A 27 -32.19 -34.14 18.79
CA ILE A 27 -32.06 -33.18 19.90
C ILE A 27 -30.71 -32.45 19.83
N MET A 28 -29.62 -33.18 19.57
CA MET A 28 -28.29 -32.57 19.38
C MET A 28 -28.25 -31.61 18.20
N ALA A 29 -28.90 -31.94 17.08
CA ALA A 29 -28.97 -31.06 15.91
C ALA A 29 -29.81 -29.79 16.17
N VAL A 30 -30.87 -29.88 16.97
CA VAL A 30 -31.67 -28.70 17.34
C VAL A 30 -30.89 -27.77 18.27
N LEU A 31 -30.14 -28.32 19.22
CA LEU A 31 -29.30 -27.52 20.14
C LEU A 31 -28.18 -26.79 19.40
N THR A 32 -27.52 -27.42 18.42
CA THR A 32 -26.47 -26.76 17.65
C THR A 32 -27.01 -25.62 16.77
N ILE A 33 -28.20 -25.79 16.19
CA ILE A 33 -28.86 -24.72 15.42
C ILE A 33 -29.19 -23.54 16.34
N HIS A 34 -29.73 -23.82 17.54
CA HIS A 34 -30.03 -22.79 18.53
C HIS A 34 -28.78 -22.02 18.96
N ASP A 35 -27.65 -22.70 19.17
CA ASP A 35 -26.39 -22.05 19.54
C ASP A 35 -25.84 -21.14 18.43
N ILE A 36 -25.98 -21.52 17.16
CA ILE A 36 -25.59 -20.68 16.02
C ILE A 36 -26.44 -19.41 15.98
N PHE A 37 -27.75 -19.51 16.19
CA PHE A 37 -28.62 -18.34 16.23
C PHE A 37 -28.27 -17.40 17.39
N ASN A 38 -27.99 -17.94 18.57
CA ASN A 38 -27.58 -17.14 19.73
C ASN A 38 -26.24 -16.43 19.50
N LEU A 39 -25.28 -17.10 18.86
CA LEU A 39 -23.99 -16.50 18.49
C LEU A 39 -24.16 -15.40 17.44
N GLY A 40 -25.04 -15.61 16.46
CA GLY A 40 -25.37 -14.61 15.45
C GLY A 40 -26.00 -13.36 16.06
N ASP A 41 -26.93 -13.55 16.99
CA ASP A 41 -27.59 -12.44 17.70
C ASP A 41 -26.59 -11.65 18.57
N GLN A 42 -25.70 -12.34 19.29
CA GLN A 42 -24.61 -11.69 20.03
C GLN A 42 -23.66 -10.93 19.09
N TYR A 43 -23.29 -11.49 17.93
CA TYR A 43 -22.40 -10.81 16.98
C TYR A 43 -23.03 -9.57 16.36
N VAL A 44 -24.35 -9.57 16.16
CA VAL A 44 -25.09 -8.44 15.58
C VAL A 44 -25.38 -7.37 16.65
N ASN A 45 -25.74 -7.78 17.88
CA ASN A 45 -26.20 -6.88 18.92
C ASN A 45 -25.05 -6.34 19.79
N ASP A 46 -24.03 -7.15 20.08
CA ASP A 46 -22.79 -6.67 20.71
C ASP A 46 -21.84 -6.11 19.65
N ASN A 47 -22.14 -4.89 19.22
CA ASN A 47 -21.14 -4.05 18.55
C ASN A 47 -19.88 -4.05 19.42
N LYS A 48 -18.72 -4.45 18.86
CA LYS A 48 -17.42 -4.37 19.52
C LYS A 48 -17.25 -2.97 20.09
N LYS A 49 -17.45 -2.80 21.40
CA LYS A 49 -17.26 -1.52 22.07
C LYS A 49 -15.76 -1.31 22.12
N ALA A 50 -15.24 -0.50 21.21
CA ALA A 50 -13.88 -0.01 21.32
C ALA A 50 -13.84 0.89 22.56
N GLU A 51 -13.31 0.38 23.65
CA GLU A 51 -13.00 1.17 24.83
C GLU A 51 -11.84 2.11 24.45
N MET A 52 -12.20 3.31 23.99
CA MET A 52 -11.25 4.37 23.74
C MET A 52 -10.95 5.07 25.06
N GLU A 53 -9.86 4.71 25.72
CA GLU A 53 -9.33 5.46 26.85
C GLU A 53 -8.30 6.48 26.34
N ILE A 54 -8.61 7.76 26.50
CA ILE A 54 -7.68 8.86 26.15
C ILE A 54 -6.84 9.14 27.39
N VAL A 55 -5.63 8.57 27.44
CA VAL A 55 -4.65 8.88 28.48
C VAL A 55 -3.75 10.01 27.99
N PHE A 56 -3.81 11.15 28.66
CA PHE A 56 -2.86 12.24 28.43
C PHE A 56 -1.55 11.90 29.15
N ASN A 57 -0.54 11.52 28.37
CA ASN A 57 0.80 11.26 28.86
C ASN A 57 1.72 12.45 28.53
N ASP A 58 2.20 13.14 29.56
CA ASP A 58 3.09 14.31 29.45
C ASP A 58 4.46 13.96 28.85
N SER A 59 4.83 12.67 28.78
CA SER A 59 6.10 12.21 28.22
C SER A 59 5.97 11.60 26.81
N MET A 60 4.88 11.84 26.09
CA MET A 60 4.72 11.25 24.76
C MET A 60 5.74 11.86 23.77
N THR A 61 6.54 11.00 23.12
CA THR A 61 7.50 11.45 22.11
C THR A 61 6.76 11.99 20.90
N PHE A 62 7.15 13.18 20.45
CA PHE A 62 6.56 13.80 19.27
C PHE A 62 6.82 12.93 18.03
N PRO A 63 5.79 12.60 17.22
CA PRO A 63 5.97 11.77 16.04
C PRO A 63 6.78 12.53 14.98
N ASN A 64 7.48 11.78 14.13
CA ASN A 64 8.21 12.36 13.01
C ASN A 64 7.22 13.06 12.05
N MET A 65 7.30 14.39 11.98
CA MET A 65 6.54 15.19 11.01
C MET A 65 7.27 15.21 9.66
N THR A 66 6.55 14.82 8.60
CA THR A 66 7.03 14.99 7.22
C THR A 66 6.29 16.17 6.59
N PHE A 67 7.02 17.21 6.18
CA PHE A 67 6.43 18.36 5.50
C PHE A 67 6.48 18.18 3.97
N CYS A 68 5.31 18.28 3.32
CA CYS A 68 5.21 18.28 1.87
C CYS A 68 5.23 19.72 1.34
N MET A 69 6.31 20.14 0.69
CA MET A 69 6.34 21.40 -0.05
C MET A 69 5.74 21.22 -1.44
N THR A 70 5.02 22.24 -1.93
CA THR A 70 4.53 22.21 -3.30
C THR A 70 5.70 22.37 -4.28
N LYS A 71 5.61 21.68 -5.42
CA LYS A 71 6.61 21.75 -6.49
C LYS A 71 6.87 23.18 -6.97
N LYS A 72 5.83 24.03 -7.01
CA LYS A 72 5.96 25.44 -7.39
C LYS A 72 6.82 26.24 -6.41
N GLN A 73 6.65 25.98 -5.11
CA GLN A 73 7.43 26.62 -4.06
C GLN A 73 8.86 26.09 -4.01
N ALA A 74 9.07 24.79 -4.22
CA ALA A 74 10.42 24.22 -4.30
C ALA A 74 11.24 24.77 -5.47
N TRP A 75 10.57 25.26 -6.52
CA TRP A 75 11.22 25.73 -7.76
C TRP A 75 11.27 27.25 -7.90
N SER A 76 10.86 28.01 -6.87
CA SER A 76 10.81 29.48 -6.94
C SER A 76 12.18 30.14 -7.13
N HIS A 77 13.27 29.45 -6.80
CA HIS A 77 14.63 29.95 -6.97
C HIS A 77 15.18 29.77 -8.39
N PHE A 78 14.51 28.97 -9.24
CA PHE A 78 14.93 28.75 -10.63
C PHE A 78 14.19 29.71 -11.56
N LYS A 79 14.95 30.51 -12.32
CA LYS A 79 14.40 31.40 -13.36
C LYS A 79 14.03 30.55 -14.58
N LEU A 80 12.82 30.02 -14.56
CA LEU A 80 12.25 29.24 -15.65
C LEU A 80 11.57 30.18 -16.64
N ASP A 81 12.20 30.43 -17.77
CA ASP A 81 11.54 31.15 -18.86
C ASP A 81 10.43 30.27 -19.45
N PRO A 82 9.15 30.70 -19.42
CA PRO A 82 8.05 29.90 -19.94
C PRO A 82 8.12 29.70 -21.46
N ASN A 83 8.88 30.54 -22.16
CA ASN A 83 9.04 30.52 -23.62
C ASN A 83 10.30 29.79 -24.10
N SER A 84 11.16 29.30 -23.20
CA SER A 84 12.35 28.57 -23.63
C SER A 84 11.95 27.26 -24.33
N SER A 85 12.48 27.03 -25.53
CA SER A 85 12.24 25.79 -26.27
C SER A 85 12.78 24.60 -25.50
N THR A 86 12.05 23.47 -25.52
CA THR A 86 12.54 22.20 -24.98
C THR A 86 13.84 21.75 -25.65
N ALA A 87 14.03 22.11 -26.93
CA ALA A 87 15.24 21.79 -27.68
C ALA A 87 16.47 22.54 -27.14
N ASP A 88 16.33 23.80 -26.73
CA ASP A 88 17.44 24.60 -26.17
C ASP A 88 17.84 24.11 -24.78
N TRP A 89 16.86 23.59 -24.02
CA TRP A 89 17.10 22.94 -22.75
C TRP A 89 17.85 21.62 -22.92
N ASP A 90 17.37 20.77 -23.82
CA ASP A 90 18.01 19.48 -24.12
C ASP A 90 19.44 19.67 -24.64
N ALA A 91 19.66 20.67 -25.52
CA ALA A 91 20.97 21.01 -26.03
C ALA A 91 21.93 21.46 -24.92
N ALA A 92 21.49 22.34 -24.01
CA ALA A 92 22.31 22.79 -22.89
C ALA A 92 22.67 21.65 -21.92
N ILE A 93 21.74 20.72 -21.69
CA ILE A 93 21.99 19.54 -20.85
C ILE A 93 22.99 18.59 -21.52
N GLN A 94 22.83 18.33 -22.82
CA GLN A 94 23.76 17.48 -23.57
C GLN A 94 25.15 18.09 -23.66
N GLU A 95 25.26 19.39 -23.91
CA GLU A 95 26.54 20.11 -23.92
C GLU A 95 27.22 20.05 -22.55
N GLY A 96 26.45 20.30 -21.48
CA GLY A 96 26.94 20.18 -20.11
C GLY A 96 27.45 18.78 -19.79
N LEU A 97 26.67 17.74 -20.10
CA LEU A 97 27.06 16.34 -19.90
C LEU A 97 28.30 15.95 -20.71
N ASN A 98 28.40 16.38 -21.97
CA ASN A 98 29.56 16.09 -22.82
C ASN A 98 30.84 16.79 -22.33
N ASN A 99 30.71 17.90 -21.61
CA ASN A 99 31.83 18.61 -21.01
C ASN A 99 32.34 17.94 -19.71
N TYR A 100 31.54 17.07 -19.09
CA TYR A 100 31.93 16.29 -17.91
C TYR A 100 32.48 14.91 -18.30
N THR A 101 33.71 14.89 -18.81
CA THR A 101 34.39 13.66 -19.22
C THR A 101 35.05 12.91 -18.06
N GLU A 102 35.36 13.60 -16.96
CA GLU A 102 36.07 13.05 -15.80
C GLU A 102 35.21 13.05 -14.54
N LYS A 103 35.32 12.01 -13.71
CA LYS A 103 34.58 11.90 -12.44
C LYS A 103 34.83 13.10 -11.51
N GLU A 104 36.07 13.55 -11.43
CA GLU A 104 36.46 14.68 -10.57
C GLU A 104 35.85 15.99 -11.05
N SER A 105 35.75 16.20 -12.37
CA SER A 105 35.11 17.40 -12.93
C SER A 105 33.60 17.38 -12.72
N PHE A 106 32.97 16.20 -12.73
CA PHE A 106 31.56 16.03 -12.39
C PHE A 106 31.24 16.32 -10.92
N LEU A 107 32.12 15.92 -9.99
CA LEU A 107 31.88 16.09 -8.54
C LEU A 107 32.25 17.48 -8.01
N LYS A 108 33.27 18.13 -8.58
CA LYS A 108 33.81 19.39 -8.06
C LYS A 108 33.24 20.65 -8.73
N ARG A 109 32.77 20.56 -9.98
CA ARG A 109 32.19 21.72 -10.67
C ARG A 109 30.72 21.89 -10.29
N HIS A 110 30.29 23.14 -10.19
CA HIS A 110 28.88 23.45 -10.03
C HIS A 110 28.11 23.07 -11.29
N TRP A 111 27.05 22.29 -11.12
CA TRP A 111 26.17 21.93 -12.23
C TRP A 111 25.30 23.12 -12.61
N ASP A 112 25.01 23.22 -13.91
CA ASP A 112 24.03 24.19 -14.36
C ASP A 112 22.66 23.89 -13.75
N PHE A 113 21.89 24.93 -13.45
CA PHE A 113 20.60 24.81 -12.77
C PHE A 113 19.61 23.95 -13.57
N ARG A 114 19.73 23.98 -14.91
CA ARG A 114 18.92 23.18 -15.83
C ARG A 114 19.18 21.69 -15.64
N MET A 115 20.46 21.32 -15.55
CA MET A 115 20.91 19.95 -15.34
C MET A 115 20.51 19.43 -13.95
N VAL A 116 20.64 20.24 -12.90
CA VAL A 116 20.21 19.88 -11.55
C VAL A 116 18.71 19.60 -11.50
N MET A 117 17.91 20.44 -12.16
CA MET A 117 16.46 20.29 -12.19
C MET A 117 16.02 19.03 -12.94
N GLU A 118 16.64 18.76 -14.09
CA GLU A 118 16.40 17.55 -14.88
C GLU A 118 16.76 16.30 -14.07
N ALA A 119 17.95 16.27 -13.45
CA ALA A 119 18.42 15.17 -12.62
C ALA A 119 17.49 14.93 -11.42
N TYR A 120 17.07 15.98 -10.72
CA TYR A 120 16.11 15.87 -9.62
C TYR A 120 14.79 15.27 -10.09
N GLN A 121 14.28 15.71 -11.24
CA GLN A 121 13.03 15.18 -11.78
C GLN A 121 13.15 13.70 -12.15
N VAL A 122 14.26 13.29 -12.75
CA VAL A 122 14.53 11.87 -13.07
C VAL A 122 14.64 11.03 -11.80
N ILE A 123 15.42 11.46 -10.81
CA ILE A 123 15.60 10.74 -9.53
C ILE A 123 14.26 10.63 -8.79
N ALA A 124 13.50 11.72 -8.72
CA ALA A 124 12.18 11.71 -8.10
C ALA A 124 11.24 10.73 -8.81
N THR A 125 11.25 10.68 -10.15
CA THR A 125 10.43 9.71 -10.89
C THR A 125 10.86 8.27 -10.64
N LEU A 126 12.16 7.97 -10.58
CA LEU A 126 12.67 6.63 -10.28
C LEU A 126 12.34 6.20 -8.85
N ASN A 127 12.55 7.08 -7.87
CA ASN A 127 12.22 6.82 -6.47
C ASN A 127 10.71 6.62 -6.27
N SER A 128 9.86 7.41 -6.97
CA SER A 128 8.42 7.16 -7.00
C SER A 128 8.08 5.80 -7.61
N MET A 129 8.74 5.40 -8.71
CA MET A 129 8.54 4.07 -9.30
C MET A 129 8.99 2.93 -8.39
N GLU A 130 10.07 3.12 -7.63
CA GLU A 130 10.59 2.12 -6.67
C GLU A 130 9.71 2.02 -5.41
N ARG A 131 9.20 3.14 -4.88
CA ARG A 131 8.35 3.15 -3.67
C ARG A 131 6.89 2.82 -3.95
N GLU A 132 6.37 3.13 -5.14
CA GLU A 132 4.98 2.82 -5.50
C GLU A 132 4.85 1.36 -5.99
N THR A 133 4.74 0.42 -5.05
CA THR A 133 4.51 -1.01 -5.35
C THR A 133 3.06 -1.33 -5.76
N THR A 134 2.14 -0.37 -5.64
CA THR A 134 0.77 -0.52 -6.15
C THR A 134 0.75 -0.33 -7.67
N GLY A 135 0.23 -1.31 -8.41
CA GLY A 135 0.24 -1.30 -9.89
C GLY A 135 -0.39 -0.05 -10.52
N GLN A 136 -1.37 0.58 -9.85
CA GLN A 136 -1.98 1.84 -10.32
C GLN A 136 -1.08 3.07 -10.14
N GLY A 137 -0.32 3.14 -9.04
CA GLY A 137 0.67 4.21 -8.80
C GLY A 137 1.81 4.12 -9.79
N ALA A 138 2.41 2.93 -9.91
CA ALA A 138 3.46 2.65 -10.90
C ALA A 138 3.01 2.96 -12.33
N ALA A 139 1.77 2.61 -12.71
CA ALA A 139 1.25 2.95 -14.03
C ALA A 139 1.16 4.46 -14.26
N ARG A 140 0.76 5.24 -13.24
CA ARG A 140 0.65 6.71 -13.33
C ARG A 140 2.03 7.37 -13.43
N SER A 141 2.99 6.94 -12.63
CA SER A 141 4.36 7.45 -12.68
C SER A 141 5.06 7.08 -14.01
N ILE A 142 4.90 5.84 -14.49
CA ILE A 142 5.37 5.40 -15.81
C ILE A 142 4.72 6.20 -16.94
N THR A 143 3.40 6.44 -16.87
CA THR A 143 2.67 7.19 -17.90
C THR A 143 3.10 8.66 -17.90
N GLY A 144 3.25 9.28 -16.73
CA GLY A 144 3.78 10.64 -16.61
C GLY A 144 5.21 10.75 -17.13
N PHE A 145 6.06 9.78 -16.81
CA PHE A 145 7.42 9.70 -17.31
C PHE A 145 7.45 9.53 -18.84
N ARG A 146 6.60 8.66 -19.41
CA ARG A 146 6.49 8.38 -20.85
C ARG A 146 5.94 9.56 -21.67
N LEU A 147 4.94 10.27 -21.15
CA LEU A 147 4.24 11.34 -21.88
C LEU A 147 4.90 12.72 -21.72
N SER A 148 5.78 12.91 -20.75
CA SER A 148 6.43 14.21 -20.56
C SER A 148 7.37 14.54 -21.74
N PRO A 149 7.18 15.67 -22.45
CA PRO A 149 8.03 16.04 -23.58
C PRO A 149 9.44 16.41 -23.12
N ARG A 150 9.59 17.03 -21.94
CA ARG A 150 10.88 17.43 -21.36
C ARG A 150 11.81 16.26 -21.03
N LEU A 151 11.28 15.12 -20.61
CA LEU A 151 12.11 13.95 -20.29
C LEU A 151 12.39 13.07 -21.53
N GLY A 152 12.11 13.56 -22.74
CA GLY A 152 12.22 12.79 -23.98
C GLY A 152 13.62 12.25 -24.25
N GLN A 153 14.63 13.12 -24.15
CA GLN A 153 16.03 12.75 -24.32
C GLN A 153 16.57 11.99 -23.10
N SER A 154 16.21 12.44 -21.90
CA SER A 154 16.59 11.78 -20.64
C SER A 154 16.13 10.32 -20.56
N ARG A 155 14.99 9.97 -21.17
CA ARG A 155 14.51 8.58 -21.33
C ARG A 155 15.47 7.69 -22.12
N LEU A 156 16.16 8.23 -23.13
CA LEU A 156 17.11 7.47 -23.94
C LEU A 156 18.36 7.12 -23.14
N LEU A 157 18.78 8.01 -22.24
CA LEU A 157 19.95 7.82 -21.37
C LEU A 157 19.72 6.70 -20.34
N ILE A 158 18.52 6.60 -19.77
CA ILE A 158 18.17 5.56 -18.78
C ILE A 158 18.08 4.16 -19.42
N LYS A 159 17.76 4.08 -20.72
CA LYS A 159 17.62 2.80 -21.43
C LYS A 159 18.95 2.05 -21.64
N VAL A 160 20.09 2.66 -21.31
CA VAL A 160 21.44 2.10 -21.53
C VAL A 160 22.02 1.43 -20.26
N SER A 161 21.50 1.68 -19.07
CA SER A 161 21.94 0.98 -17.84
C SER A 161 21.14 -0.29 -17.60
N ARG A 162 21.30 -1.28 -18.50
CA ARG A 162 20.99 -2.66 -18.17
C ARG A 162 22.24 -3.25 -17.50
N ILE A 163 22.22 -3.32 -16.17
CA ILE A 163 23.10 -4.22 -15.41
C ILE A 163 22.75 -5.65 -15.82
#